data_AF-A0A2T3KEG3-F1
#
_entry.id   AF-A0A2T3KEG3-F1
#
_cell.length_a   1.000
_cell.length_b   1.000
_cell.length_c   1.000
_cell.angle_alpha   90.00
_cell.angle_beta   90.00
_cell.angle_gamma   90.00
#
_symmetry.space_group_name_H-M   'P 1'
#
loop_
_entity.id
_entity.type
_entity.pdbx_description
1 polymer ?
#
loop_
_entity_poly.entity_id
_entity_poly.type
_entity_poly.pdbx_seq_one_letter_code
_entity_poly.pdbx_strand_id
1 'polypeptide(L)'
;MKIKTIVSIGIIILYNQNSAYAETITPEYIQSELSGTNFYNEQCYTSFEKKELINIPSECTTYFFIDLSKLNESQRKTYTSNLIGIGFNKPYVLIKNPQSNHNSIITTYDKFSSKSIIDEINRPTPYSLTKRESRNPRNAIATKIIREEVYLDKTISFNHTQKATFEYKLEFFSRYPFFKNEEHFLDNKKFVRVSLDKSPGITFNSIEGQEKNWVVPTWAEYQYRYYSYPDYLDQVSITTKLDGDGIELYDHIPTNSDKDNSSFTKESTVEIDVGLNIPHLPVESISYKNTQTMTYDNGKYMDFDVNNNMNTFNINYKNRWYGSDIHAEEGYCRLMTNYANSYCWNWASRKDSNPFNFEKLKGTPYSNEFVPKFSVTYSSPYSNEKTSNLSIKAAIQGLNILGYYKWYIGQRWHNGSLPAYNPGKKPFNLNKYNMETTLTINWDSPVFLGTQPVMLRSVKSSDLKGHCLTVTDNNIVRPNVCQNGNKDQYFFYMPDNYEYIYARNKNKCLTTQGDKLLVSECSESSNNNNVVWKWKEKSGRLYLYTHNKNGFKVLSPSDDNSHIKVISIKSLKELSPDMAFSTVAGSLSALI
;
A
#
# COMPACT_ATOMS: atom_id res chain seq x y z
N MET A 1 56.72 13.83 -44.98
CA MET A 1 57.78 13.26 -44.10
C MET A 1 57.39 13.53 -42.63
N LYS A 2 57.88 12.76 -41.64
CA LYS A 2 57.77 13.12 -40.20
C LYS A 2 58.66 14.36 -39.93
N ILE A 3 58.60 15.16 -38.86
CA ILE A 3 58.47 14.96 -37.39
C ILE A 3 57.83 16.29 -36.84
N LYS A 4 56.82 16.31 -35.95
CA LYS A 4 56.90 16.43 -34.45
C LYS A 4 57.79 17.60 -33.95
N THR A 5 57.51 18.33 -32.85
CA THR A 5 56.33 18.40 -31.95
C THR A 5 55.92 19.89 -31.83
N ILE A 6 55.59 20.60 -30.74
CA ILE A 6 55.45 20.44 -29.26
C ILE A 6 54.05 20.97 -28.86
N VAL A 7 53.50 20.58 -27.71
CA VAL A 7 52.21 21.05 -27.17
C VAL A 7 52.42 22.14 -26.11
N SER A 8 51.63 23.22 -26.15
CA SER A 8 51.43 24.13 -25.01
C SER A 8 50.00 23.97 -24.47
N ILE A 9 49.88 23.56 -23.21
CA ILE A 9 48.58 23.37 -22.54
C ILE A 9 48.09 24.72 -22.02
N GLY A 10 47.14 25.33 -22.73
CA GLY A 10 46.34 26.44 -22.20
C GLY A 10 45.25 25.89 -21.28
N ILE A 11 45.44 26.01 -19.96
CA ILE A 11 44.41 25.66 -18.98
C ILE A 11 43.32 26.74 -19.02
N ILE A 12 42.30 26.53 -19.85
CA ILE A 12 41.09 27.35 -19.80
C ILE A 12 40.26 26.88 -18.61
N ILE A 13 40.31 27.64 -17.52
CA ILE A 13 39.40 27.48 -16.38
C ILE A 13 38.02 27.97 -16.82
N LEU A 14 37.25 27.08 -17.47
CA LEU A 14 35.82 27.30 -17.66
C LEU A 14 35.15 27.27 -16.29
N TYR A 15 34.68 28.44 -15.85
CA TYR A 15 33.79 28.55 -14.70
C TYR A 15 32.56 27.67 -14.94
N ASN A 16 32.28 26.75 -14.03
CA ASN A 16 30.99 26.08 -13.95
C ASN A 16 29.91 27.11 -13.61
N GLN A 17 29.32 27.72 -14.64
CA GLN A 17 27.98 28.26 -14.50
C GLN A 17 27.04 27.08 -14.36
N ASN A 18 26.41 26.94 -13.19
CA ASN A 18 25.38 25.95 -12.92
C ASN A 18 24.09 26.33 -13.67
N SER A 19 24.14 26.27 -15.00
CA SER A 19 22.98 26.15 -15.85
C SER A 19 22.30 24.82 -15.49
N ALA A 20 21.31 24.89 -14.62
CA ALA A 20 20.47 23.76 -14.27
C ALA A 20 19.59 23.39 -15.48
N TYR A 21 20.20 22.71 -16.45
CA TYR A 21 19.46 21.95 -17.44
C TYR A 21 18.56 20.99 -16.69
N ALA A 22 17.25 21.22 -16.79
CA ALA A 22 16.28 20.23 -16.36
C ALA A 22 16.41 19.05 -17.33
N GLU A 23 17.15 18.01 -16.93
CA GLU A 23 17.25 16.78 -17.70
C GLU A 23 15.84 16.25 -17.92
N THR A 24 15.43 16.22 -19.19
CA THR A 24 14.12 15.72 -19.59
C THR A 24 14.15 14.21 -19.40
N ILE A 25 13.63 13.74 -18.25
CA ILE A 25 13.55 12.32 -17.91
C ILE A 25 12.81 11.58 -19.05
N THR A 26 13.55 10.77 -19.82
CA THR A 26 13.00 9.98 -20.93
C THR A 26 12.79 8.52 -20.50
N PRO A 27 11.95 7.74 -21.22
CA PRO A 27 11.82 6.30 -21.00
C PRO A 27 13.16 5.56 -21.08
N GLU A 28 14.05 5.97 -21.98
CA GLU A 28 15.37 5.39 -22.19
C GLU A 28 16.30 5.66 -21.00
N TYR A 29 16.26 6.88 -20.44
CA TYR A 29 16.98 7.20 -19.21
C TYR A 29 16.46 6.35 -18.02
N ILE A 30 15.14 6.23 -17.85
CA ILE A 30 14.57 5.38 -16.80
C ILE A 30 14.98 3.91 -16.98
N GLN A 31 14.94 3.37 -18.19
CA GLN A 31 15.37 1.99 -18.46
C GLN A 31 16.88 1.80 -18.23
N SER A 32 17.71 2.81 -18.55
CA SER A 32 19.15 2.82 -18.24
C SER A 32 19.40 2.75 -16.75
N GLU A 33 18.75 3.59 -15.93
CA GLU A 33 18.90 3.55 -14.47
C GLU A 33 18.39 2.23 -13.87
N LEU A 34 17.26 1.70 -14.35
CA LEU A 34 16.72 0.40 -13.91
C LEU A 34 17.62 -0.78 -14.26
N SER A 35 18.51 -0.67 -15.26
CA SER A 35 19.49 -1.72 -15.57
C SER A 35 20.50 -1.98 -14.44
N GLY A 36 20.66 -1.03 -13.50
CA GLY A 36 21.45 -1.18 -12.27
C GLY A 36 20.76 -2.01 -11.16
N THR A 37 19.62 -2.64 -11.43
CA THR A 37 18.91 -3.48 -10.45
C THR A 37 19.32 -4.95 -10.54
N ASN A 38 19.33 -5.66 -9.41
CA ASN A 38 19.79 -7.06 -9.33
C ASN A 38 18.98 -8.07 -10.18
N PHE A 39 17.82 -7.66 -10.70
CA PHE A 39 16.88 -8.51 -11.44
C PHE A 39 16.23 -7.76 -12.61
N TYR A 40 17.00 -6.91 -13.32
CA TYR A 40 16.48 -6.13 -14.43
C TYR A 40 15.83 -7.01 -15.52
N ASN A 41 14.63 -6.62 -15.93
CA ASN A 41 13.94 -7.12 -17.11
C ASN A 41 13.22 -5.94 -17.79
N GLU A 42 13.47 -5.73 -19.08
CA GLU A 42 12.89 -4.63 -19.87
C GLU A 42 11.36 -4.68 -19.93
N GLN A 43 10.77 -5.88 -19.85
CA GLN A 43 9.31 -6.11 -19.85
C GLN A 43 8.65 -5.71 -18.53
N CYS A 44 9.46 -5.47 -17.48
CA CYS A 44 9.01 -5.04 -16.17
C CYS A 44 9.09 -3.52 -15.97
N TYR A 45 9.27 -2.79 -17.08
CA TYR A 45 9.01 -1.36 -17.22
C TYR A 45 7.86 -1.18 -18.22
N THR A 46 6.88 -0.33 -17.88
CA THR A 46 5.89 0.15 -18.83
C THR A 46 5.74 1.67 -18.78
N SER A 47 5.40 2.25 -19.92
CA SER A 47 4.93 3.63 -20.05
C SER A 47 3.72 3.66 -20.99
N PHE A 48 2.89 4.69 -20.86
CA PHE A 48 1.66 4.81 -21.66
C PHE A 48 1.88 4.72 -23.18
N GLU A 49 3.05 5.18 -23.66
CA GLU A 49 3.44 5.14 -25.08
C GLU A 49 3.71 3.71 -25.59
N LYS A 50 3.97 2.75 -24.71
CA LYS A 50 4.31 1.34 -25.05
C LYS A 50 3.12 0.38 -25.03
N LYS A 51 1.87 0.90 -25.07
CA LYS A 51 0.54 0.21 -25.05
C LYS A 51 -0.10 0.12 -23.66
N GLU A 52 -1.44 0.17 -23.61
CA GLU A 52 -2.20 -0.16 -22.40
C GLU A 52 -2.10 -1.65 -22.07
N LEU A 53 -1.68 -1.97 -20.85
CA LEU A 53 -1.57 -3.33 -20.34
C LEU A 53 -2.80 -3.67 -19.49
N ILE A 54 -3.28 -4.91 -19.63
CA ILE A 54 -4.51 -5.39 -18.98
C ILE A 54 -4.21 -6.38 -17.82
N ASN A 55 -2.96 -6.87 -17.75
CA ASN A 55 -2.40 -7.75 -16.71
C ASN A 55 -0.88 -7.46 -16.60
N ILE A 56 -0.25 -7.70 -15.45
CA ILE A 56 1.21 -7.59 -15.27
C ILE A 56 1.90 -8.85 -15.85
N PRO A 57 3.01 -8.73 -16.62
CA PRO A 57 3.71 -9.89 -17.19
C PRO A 57 4.19 -10.90 -16.14
N SER A 58 4.07 -12.20 -16.43
CA SER A 58 4.31 -13.30 -15.47
C SER A 58 5.75 -13.36 -14.95
N GLU A 59 6.68 -13.02 -15.83
CA GLU A 59 8.13 -12.97 -15.65
C GLU A 59 8.59 -11.83 -14.73
N CYS A 60 7.74 -10.84 -14.49
CA CYS A 60 7.98 -9.75 -13.53
C CYS A 60 7.72 -10.23 -12.10
N THR A 61 8.62 -11.06 -11.59
CA THR A 61 8.49 -11.70 -10.27
C THR A 61 8.96 -10.80 -9.11
N THR A 62 9.97 -9.96 -9.33
CA THR A 62 10.63 -9.14 -8.32
C THR A 62 10.09 -7.72 -8.24
N TYR A 63 9.91 -7.05 -9.38
CA TYR A 63 9.30 -5.73 -9.47
C TYR A 63 8.55 -5.54 -10.80
N PHE A 64 7.72 -4.50 -10.84
CA PHE A 64 7.13 -3.92 -12.04
C PHE A 64 7.06 -2.39 -11.86
N PHE A 65 7.58 -1.61 -12.81
CA PHE A 65 7.62 -0.15 -12.74
C PHE A 65 6.75 0.48 -13.83
N ILE A 66 6.00 1.52 -13.45
CA ILE A 66 5.02 2.21 -14.29
C ILE A 66 5.37 3.70 -14.35
N ASP A 67 5.70 4.17 -15.54
CA ASP A 67 5.84 5.59 -15.87
C ASP A 67 4.53 6.16 -16.44
N LEU A 68 3.93 7.05 -15.67
CA LEU A 68 2.71 7.78 -15.99
C LEU A 68 2.94 9.31 -15.97
N SER A 69 4.20 9.75 -16.05
CA SER A 69 4.61 11.15 -15.97
C SER A 69 3.87 12.02 -16.99
N LYS A 70 3.77 11.54 -18.24
CA LYS A 70 3.10 12.17 -19.38
C LYS A 70 1.56 12.21 -19.30
N LEU A 71 0.95 11.50 -18.35
CA LEU A 71 -0.52 11.46 -18.16
C LEU A 71 -1.00 12.50 -17.15
N ASN A 72 -2.26 12.94 -17.28
CA ASN A 72 -2.95 13.73 -16.25
C ASN A 72 -3.49 12.85 -15.10
N GLU A 73 -3.85 13.45 -13.97
CA GLU A 73 -4.30 12.71 -12.76
C GLU A 73 -5.47 11.74 -13.03
N SER A 74 -6.44 12.11 -13.87
CA SER A 74 -7.57 11.24 -14.20
C SER A 74 -7.13 10.02 -15.00
N GLN A 75 -6.29 10.24 -16.03
CA GLN A 75 -5.71 9.16 -16.84
C GLN A 75 -4.83 8.22 -16.01
N ARG A 76 -4.03 8.75 -15.07
CA ARG A 76 -3.22 7.94 -14.14
C ARG A 76 -4.08 7.01 -13.29
N LYS A 77 -5.17 7.55 -12.72
CA LYS A 77 -6.13 6.78 -11.92
C LYS A 77 -6.80 5.70 -12.76
N THR A 78 -7.27 6.00 -13.96
CA THR A 78 -7.89 4.99 -14.84
C THR A 78 -6.89 3.89 -15.24
N TYR A 79 -5.69 4.23 -15.70
CA TYR A 79 -4.68 3.24 -16.13
C TYR A 79 -4.29 2.29 -14.98
N THR A 80 -4.04 2.83 -13.78
CA THR A 80 -3.68 2.02 -12.62
C THR A 80 -4.88 1.25 -12.05
N SER A 81 -6.10 1.80 -12.09
CA SER A 81 -7.31 1.05 -11.74
C SER A 81 -7.58 -0.10 -12.72
N ASN A 82 -7.27 0.05 -14.01
CA ASN A 82 -7.42 -1.01 -15.00
C ASN A 82 -6.41 -2.16 -14.76
N LEU A 83 -5.12 -1.80 -14.59
CA LEU A 83 -4.03 -2.77 -14.51
C LEU A 83 -3.89 -3.43 -13.12
N ILE A 84 -4.11 -2.68 -12.04
CA ILE A 84 -3.83 -3.12 -10.65
C ILE A 84 -4.96 -2.82 -9.65
N GLY A 85 -6.10 -2.30 -10.13
CA GLY A 85 -7.36 -2.19 -9.39
C GLY A 85 -7.53 -1.00 -8.46
N ILE A 86 -6.45 -0.28 -8.17
CA ILE A 86 -6.48 0.96 -7.39
C ILE A 86 -5.96 2.08 -8.27
N GLY A 87 -6.76 3.14 -8.42
CA GLY A 87 -6.37 4.32 -9.19
C GLY A 87 -5.48 5.27 -8.39
N PHE A 88 -4.22 5.45 -8.79
CA PHE A 88 -3.26 6.38 -8.18
C PHE A 88 -3.14 7.69 -8.98
N ASN A 89 -2.90 8.81 -8.29
CA ASN A 89 -2.65 10.12 -8.94
C ASN A 89 -1.16 10.41 -9.25
N LYS A 90 -0.25 9.64 -8.66
CA LYS A 90 1.21 9.85 -8.71
C LYS A 90 1.79 9.52 -10.11
N PRO A 91 2.77 10.29 -10.61
CA PRO A 91 3.37 10.08 -11.92
C PRO A 91 4.20 8.79 -12.05
N TYR A 92 4.70 8.22 -10.96
CA TYR A 92 5.49 6.99 -10.98
C TYR A 92 4.98 6.00 -9.93
N VAL A 93 4.86 4.73 -10.32
CA VAL A 93 4.42 3.63 -9.46
C VAL A 93 5.39 2.46 -9.57
N LEU A 94 5.95 2.02 -8.46
CA LEU A 94 6.76 0.82 -8.33
C LEU A 94 5.97 -0.25 -7.58
N ILE A 95 5.79 -1.42 -8.18
CA ILE A 95 5.15 -2.57 -7.54
C ILE A 95 6.20 -3.64 -7.32
N LYS A 96 6.50 -3.90 -6.05
CA LYS A 96 7.44 -4.94 -5.63
C LYS A 96 6.70 -6.25 -5.39
N ASN A 97 7.32 -7.38 -5.76
CA ASN A 97 6.70 -8.72 -5.73
C ASN A 97 5.28 -8.74 -6.34
N PRO A 98 5.03 -8.20 -7.56
CA PRO A 98 3.67 -7.93 -8.05
C PRO A 98 2.82 -9.20 -8.21
N GLN A 99 3.44 -10.36 -8.42
CA GLN A 99 2.79 -11.68 -8.49
C GLN A 99 2.46 -12.28 -7.10
N SER A 100 2.69 -11.56 -5.99
CA SER A 100 2.45 -12.03 -4.63
C SER A 100 1.20 -11.40 -3.98
N ASN A 101 0.25 -12.26 -3.56
CA ASN A 101 -1.02 -11.83 -2.96
C ASN A 101 -0.90 -11.15 -1.58
N HIS A 102 0.26 -11.27 -0.92
CA HIS A 102 0.49 -10.77 0.44
C HIS A 102 1.80 -9.97 0.60
N ASN A 103 2.80 -10.21 -0.26
CA ASN A 103 4.08 -9.49 -0.21
C ASN A 103 4.18 -8.37 -1.26
N SER A 104 3.11 -8.11 -2.01
CA SER A 104 3.06 -7.02 -2.99
C SER A 104 2.99 -5.66 -2.29
N ILE A 105 4.00 -4.82 -2.55
CA ILE A 105 4.14 -3.48 -1.97
C ILE A 105 4.17 -2.48 -3.11
N ILE A 106 3.19 -1.58 -3.13
CA ILE A 106 3.07 -0.51 -4.13
C ILE A 106 3.69 0.75 -3.53
N THR A 107 4.81 1.21 -4.08
CA THR A 107 5.45 2.47 -3.68
C THR A 107 5.19 3.52 -4.76
N THR A 108 4.82 4.73 -4.38
CA THR A 108 4.48 5.79 -5.35
C THR A 108 5.30 7.06 -5.14
N TYR A 109 5.61 7.76 -6.24
CA TYR A 109 6.54 8.90 -6.22
C TYR A 109 6.01 10.08 -7.05
N ASP A 110 6.13 11.30 -6.52
CA ASP A 110 5.84 12.55 -7.25
C ASP A 110 6.94 12.94 -8.25
N LYS A 111 8.15 12.39 -8.11
CA LYS A 111 9.32 12.63 -8.98
C LYS A 111 10.09 11.33 -9.16
N PHE A 112 10.75 11.17 -10.31
CA PHE A 112 11.69 10.07 -10.51
C PHE A 112 12.91 10.27 -9.61
N SER A 113 13.35 9.22 -8.93
CA SER A 113 14.58 9.19 -8.14
C SER A 113 15.17 7.80 -8.28
N SER A 114 16.12 7.64 -9.20
CA SER A 114 16.71 6.32 -9.51
C SER A 114 17.27 5.67 -8.26
N LYS A 115 18.01 6.42 -7.42
CA LYS A 115 18.50 5.92 -6.13
C LYS A 115 17.37 5.34 -5.26
N SER A 116 16.30 6.08 -4.97
CA SER A 116 15.21 5.59 -4.10
C SER A 116 14.48 4.38 -4.72
N ILE A 117 14.32 4.35 -6.05
CA ILE A 117 13.69 3.25 -6.78
C ILE A 117 14.58 2.00 -6.79
N ILE A 118 15.88 2.12 -7.04
CA ILE A 118 16.87 1.03 -7.05
C ILE A 118 17.11 0.51 -5.62
N ASP A 119 17.26 1.40 -4.64
CA ASP A 119 17.34 1.06 -3.21
C ASP A 119 16.08 0.31 -2.77
N GLU A 120 14.89 0.66 -3.27
CA GLU A 120 13.67 -0.10 -2.98
C GLU A 120 13.63 -1.44 -3.71
N ILE A 121 13.92 -1.52 -5.02
CA ILE A 121 13.92 -2.80 -5.76
C ILE A 121 14.88 -3.81 -5.11
N ASN A 122 16.08 -3.34 -4.71
CA ASN A 122 17.11 -4.19 -4.10
C ASN A 122 16.90 -4.46 -2.59
N ARG A 123 16.05 -3.70 -1.87
CA ARG A 123 15.76 -3.92 -0.44
C ARG A 123 15.15 -5.31 -0.22
N PRO A 124 15.63 -6.14 0.72
CA PRO A 124 15.00 -7.44 0.97
C PRO A 124 13.56 -7.28 1.49
N THR A 125 12.65 -8.16 1.04
CA THR A 125 11.27 -8.19 1.54
C THR A 125 11.25 -8.67 3.00
N PRO A 126 10.61 -7.96 3.95
CA PRO A 126 10.64 -8.34 5.37
C PRO A 126 10.06 -9.73 5.66
N TYR A 127 10.79 -10.53 6.45
CA TYR A 127 10.37 -11.87 6.93
C TYR A 127 9.04 -11.87 7.73
N SER A 128 8.60 -10.70 8.21
CA SER A 128 7.29 -10.52 8.86
C SER A 128 6.10 -10.69 7.91
N LEU A 129 6.31 -10.54 6.59
CA LEU A 129 5.30 -10.75 5.55
C LEU A 129 5.28 -12.20 5.01
N THR A 130 6.42 -12.91 5.06
CA THR A 130 6.62 -14.22 4.42
C THR A 130 5.95 -15.42 5.15
N LYS A 131 4.79 -15.20 5.78
CA LYS A 131 4.07 -16.25 6.51
C LYS A 131 3.36 -17.16 5.50
N ARG A 132 3.82 -18.43 5.40
CA ARG A 132 3.34 -19.42 4.43
C ARG A 132 1.81 -19.57 4.43
N GLU A 133 1.26 -19.82 3.25
CA GLU A 133 -0.15 -20.11 3.01
C GLU A 133 -0.63 -21.32 3.83
N SER A 134 -1.31 -21.07 4.95
CA SER A 134 -2.30 -22.01 5.47
C SER A 134 -3.56 -21.89 4.60
N ARG A 135 -4.21 -23.01 4.24
CA ARG A 135 -5.58 -22.97 3.69
C ARG A 135 -6.52 -22.37 4.75
N ASN A 136 -6.97 -21.14 4.54
CA ASN A 136 -7.59 -20.31 5.57
C ASN A 136 -8.66 -19.41 4.95
N PRO A 137 -9.84 -19.21 5.56
CA PRO A 137 -10.88 -18.30 5.04
C PRO A 137 -10.41 -16.84 4.87
N ARG A 138 -9.24 -16.47 5.44
CA ARG A 138 -8.55 -15.18 5.19
C ARG A 138 -8.34 -14.84 3.71
N ASN A 139 -8.33 -15.81 2.80
CA ASN A 139 -8.24 -15.55 1.36
C ASN A 139 -9.46 -14.82 0.77
N ALA A 140 -10.53 -14.63 1.56
CA ALA A 140 -11.70 -13.81 1.25
C ALA A 140 -11.49 -12.29 1.40
N ILE A 141 -10.36 -11.87 1.96
CA ILE A 141 -10.02 -10.46 2.14
C ILE A 141 -8.91 -10.11 1.15
N ALA A 142 -9.18 -9.16 0.27
CA ALA A 142 -8.17 -8.68 -0.65
C ALA A 142 -7.30 -7.61 0.04
N THR A 143 -5.99 -7.74 -0.06
CA THR A 143 -5.04 -6.87 0.65
C THR A 143 -4.06 -6.21 -0.32
N LYS A 144 -3.73 -4.94 -0.08
CA LYS A 144 -2.63 -4.21 -0.74
C LYS A 144 -1.84 -3.44 0.32
N ILE A 145 -0.52 -3.35 0.17
CA ILE A 145 0.33 -2.48 0.99
C ILE A 145 0.77 -1.30 0.11
N ILE A 146 0.53 -0.08 0.57
CA ILE A 146 0.93 1.16 -0.11
C ILE A 146 2.00 1.85 0.72
N ARG A 147 3.16 2.09 0.11
CA ARG A 147 4.31 2.75 0.73
C ARG A 147 4.46 4.18 0.22
N GLU A 148 4.52 5.12 1.16
CA GLU A 148 4.94 6.50 0.93
C GLU A 148 6.28 6.73 1.64
N GLU A 149 7.17 7.52 1.03
CA GLU A 149 8.48 7.88 1.60
C GLU A 149 8.73 9.39 1.40
N VAL A 150 9.15 10.10 2.46
CA VAL A 150 9.58 11.50 2.38
C VAL A 150 10.89 11.68 3.14
N TYR A 151 11.84 12.37 2.52
CA TYR A 151 13.07 12.78 3.19
C TYR A 151 12.81 13.97 4.10
N LEU A 152 13.43 13.98 5.29
CA LEU A 152 13.27 15.05 6.28
C LEU A 152 14.30 16.15 6.02
N ASP A 153 14.29 16.67 4.80
CA ASP A 153 15.35 17.48 4.14
C ASP A 153 15.65 18.84 4.79
N LYS A 154 14.76 19.36 5.64
CA LYS A 154 14.92 20.64 6.35
C LYS A 154 15.67 20.49 7.68
N THR A 155 15.91 19.25 8.13
CA THR A 155 16.71 18.98 9.32
C THR A 155 18.17 19.39 9.13
N ILE A 156 18.83 19.75 10.22
CA ILE A 156 20.24 20.09 10.22
C ILE A 156 21.09 18.82 10.13
N SER A 157 22.18 18.89 9.36
CA SER A 157 23.03 17.74 9.04
C SER A 157 22.29 16.60 8.29
N PHE A 158 21.31 16.97 7.46
CA PHE A 158 20.65 16.05 6.52
C PHE A 158 21.67 15.33 5.63
N ASN A 159 21.61 14.00 5.60
CA ASN A 159 22.53 13.12 4.88
C ASN A 159 21.80 11.96 4.17
N HIS A 160 20.51 12.13 3.89
CA HIS A 160 19.57 11.11 3.38
C HIS A 160 19.28 9.92 4.29
N THR A 161 19.84 9.85 5.51
CA THR A 161 19.36 8.85 6.51
C THR A 161 18.05 9.30 7.17
N GLN A 162 17.82 10.62 7.25
CA GLN A 162 16.63 11.20 7.87
C GLN A 162 15.44 11.14 6.91
N LYS A 163 14.47 10.29 7.23
CA LYS A 163 13.27 10.08 6.41
C LYS A 163 12.11 9.55 7.25
N ALA A 164 10.91 9.68 6.70
CA ALA A 164 9.76 8.92 7.14
C ALA A 164 9.29 7.99 6.02
N THR A 165 8.94 6.76 6.38
CA THR A 165 8.35 5.77 5.49
C THR A 165 7.10 5.20 6.16
N PHE A 166 5.94 5.33 5.52
CA PHE A 166 4.68 4.76 6.01
C PHE A 166 4.19 3.66 5.06
N GLU A 167 3.63 2.59 5.62
CA GLU A 167 3.14 1.41 4.90
C GLU A 167 1.68 1.16 5.27
N TYR A 168 0.78 1.77 4.51
CA TYR A 168 -0.65 1.64 4.71
C TYR A 168 -1.13 0.30 4.15
N LYS A 169 -1.57 -0.58 5.04
CA LYS A 169 -2.27 -1.81 4.68
C LYS A 169 -3.74 -1.49 4.42
N LEU A 170 -4.17 -1.68 3.17
CA LEU A 170 -5.57 -1.64 2.76
C LEU A 170 -6.16 -3.05 2.71
N GLU A 171 -7.36 -3.21 3.25
CA GLU A 171 -8.17 -4.43 3.13
C GLU A 171 -9.53 -4.10 2.50
N PHE A 172 -9.94 -4.91 1.52
CA PHE A 172 -11.22 -4.81 0.82
C PHE A 172 -11.99 -6.11 1.02
N PHE A 173 -13.23 -5.99 1.51
CA PHE A 173 -14.10 -7.13 1.83
C PHE A 173 -15.57 -6.68 1.91
N SER A 174 -16.50 -7.64 2.01
CA SER A 174 -17.94 -7.38 2.24
C SER A 174 -18.44 -8.16 3.45
N ARG A 175 -19.60 -7.78 3.99
CA ARG A 175 -20.19 -8.45 5.17
C ARG A 175 -20.68 -9.86 4.85
N TYR A 176 -21.35 -10.03 3.72
CA TYR A 176 -21.96 -11.29 3.29
C TYR A 176 -21.63 -11.56 1.81
N PRO A 177 -21.55 -12.84 1.37
CA PRO A 177 -21.38 -13.16 -0.04
C PRO A 177 -22.63 -12.76 -0.84
N PHE A 178 -22.43 -12.40 -2.11
CA PHE A 178 -23.48 -11.82 -2.97
C PHE A 178 -24.75 -12.68 -3.14
N PHE A 179 -24.67 -13.98 -2.86
CA PHE A 179 -25.78 -14.93 -2.99
C PHE A 179 -26.55 -15.17 -1.68
N LYS A 180 -26.12 -14.64 -0.53
CA LYS A 180 -26.81 -14.89 0.75
C LYS A 180 -28.08 -14.03 0.86
N ASN A 181 -29.25 -14.69 0.85
CA ASN A 181 -30.64 -14.24 1.13
C ASN A 181 -30.96 -12.74 1.08
N GLU A 182 -32.00 -12.36 0.34
CA GLU A 182 -32.50 -10.98 0.21
C GLU A 182 -32.75 -10.25 1.55
N GLU A 183 -33.15 -10.96 2.61
CA GLU A 183 -33.32 -10.38 3.96
C GLU A 183 -32.03 -9.72 4.50
N HIS A 184 -30.86 -10.22 4.09
CA HIS A 184 -29.55 -9.67 4.46
C HIS A 184 -29.03 -8.60 3.48
N PHE A 185 -29.66 -8.39 2.31
CA PHE A 185 -29.16 -7.44 1.31
C PHE A 185 -29.19 -5.97 1.78
N LEU A 186 -30.17 -5.62 2.61
CA LEU A 186 -30.29 -4.30 3.24
C LEU A 186 -29.18 -4.04 4.28
N ASP A 187 -28.69 -5.11 4.90
CA ASP A 187 -27.72 -5.10 6.01
C ASP A 187 -26.29 -5.48 5.56
N ASN A 188 -26.13 -5.86 4.28
CA ASN A 188 -24.85 -6.13 3.65
C ASN A 188 -24.14 -4.80 3.35
N LYS A 189 -22.86 -4.75 3.71
CA LYS A 189 -22.01 -3.56 3.54
C LYS A 189 -20.68 -3.98 2.91
N LYS A 190 -20.21 -3.13 2.00
CA LYS A 190 -18.87 -3.19 1.41
C LYS A 190 -17.93 -2.42 2.33
N PHE A 191 -16.76 -2.96 2.65
CA PHE A 191 -15.83 -2.39 3.62
C PHE A 191 -14.46 -2.12 3.03
N VAL A 192 -13.87 -1.00 3.44
CA VAL A 192 -12.49 -0.64 3.16
C VAL A 192 -11.82 -0.31 4.49
N ARG A 193 -10.88 -1.15 4.93
CA ARG A 193 -10.05 -0.88 6.11
C ARG A 193 -8.71 -0.31 5.70
N VAL A 194 -8.33 0.81 6.31
CA VAL A 194 -7.02 1.46 6.20
C VAL A 194 -6.30 1.27 7.53
N SER A 195 -5.07 0.76 7.52
CA SER A 195 -4.31 0.55 8.75
C SER A 195 -2.82 0.79 8.59
N LEU A 196 -2.18 1.26 9.66
CA LEU A 196 -0.73 1.45 9.79
C LEU A 196 -0.32 0.88 11.15
N ASP A 197 0.42 -0.24 11.15
CA ASP A 197 0.82 -0.98 12.35
C ASP A 197 2.32 -1.32 12.32
N LYS A 198 2.76 -1.93 11.21
CA LYS A 198 4.16 -2.34 10.97
C LYS A 198 4.69 -1.57 9.78
N SER A 199 5.65 -0.70 10.04
CA SER A 199 6.24 0.21 9.07
C SER A 199 7.61 0.69 9.58
N PRO A 200 8.54 1.14 8.73
CA PRO A 200 9.82 1.70 9.20
C PRO A 200 9.67 2.99 10.02
N GLY A 201 8.55 3.70 9.85
CA GLY A 201 8.22 4.86 10.69
C GLY A 201 9.02 6.11 10.36
N ILE A 202 9.26 6.94 11.36
CA ILE A 202 9.92 8.25 11.26
C ILE A 202 11.30 8.20 11.91
N THR A 203 12.33 8.59 11.17
CA THR A 203 13.72 8.62 11.62
C THR A 203 14.35 9.98 11.33
N PHE A 204 14.61 10.75 12.39
CA PHE A 204 15.30 12.04 12.33
C PHE A 204 16.81 11.95 12.62
N ASN A 205 17.30 10.86 13.23
CA ASN A 205 18.71 10.69 13.64
C ASN A 205 19.26 11.90 14.43
N SER A 206 18.44 12.42 15.35
CA SER A 206 18.64 13.69 16.07
C SER A 206 19.90 13.75 16.94
N ILE A 207 20.57 12.61 17.13
CA ILE A 207 21.70 12.40 18.04
C ILE A 207 23.03 12.34 17.26
N GLU A 208 22.99 11.88 15.99
CA GLU A 208 24.20 11.67 15.16
C GLU A 208 24.56 12.90 14.33
N GLY A 209 23.60 13.80 14.08
CA GLY A 209 23.84 15.05 13.37
C GLY A 209 24.58 16.08 14.21
N GLN A 210 25.69 16.62 13.70
CA GLN A 210 26.34 17.78 14.31
C GLN A 210 25.43 19.00 14.24
N GLU A 211 25.44 19.82 15.30
CA GLU A 211 24.64 21.03 15.38
C GLU A 211 25.24 22.19 14.58
N LYS A 212 24.40 22.95 13.88
CA LYS A 212 24.85 24.13 13.14
C LYS A 212 25.06 25.28 14.12
N ASN A 213 26.32 25.68 14.30
CA ASN A 213 26.66 26.84 15.10
C ASN A 213 27.19 28.00 14.25
N TRP A 214 26.95 29.24 14.69
CA TRP A 214 27.48 30.44 14.07
C TRP A 214 27.73 31.55 15.09
N VAL A 215 28.62 32.47 14.75
CA VAL A 215 28.91 33.68 15.53
C VAL A 215 28.10 34.84 14.96
N VAL A 216 27.71 35.79 15.81
CA VAL A 216 27.17 37.08 15.35
C VAL A 216 28.27 38.13 15.42
N PRO A 217 28.58 38.83 14.31
CA PRO A 217 29.54 39.93 14.34
C PRO A 217 29.01 41.03 15.27
N THR A 218 29.80 41.31 16.30
CA THR A 218 29.58 42.35 17.31
C THR A 218 30.96 42.92 17.66
N TRP A 219 31.02 43.95 18.51
CA TRP A 219 32.29 44.52 18.98
C TRP A 219 33.20 43.52 19.73
N ALA A 220 32.72 42.31 20.04
CA ALA A 220 33.53 41.20 20.52
C ALA A 220 32.98 39.84 20.02
N GLU A 221 33.29 39.49 18.77
CA GLU A 221 32.80 38.28 18.08
C GLU A 221 32.98 36.97 18.88
N TYR A 222 34.08 36.85 19.62
CA TYR A 222 34.37 35.66 20.45
C TYR A 222 33.46 35.50 21.68
N GLN A 223 32.59 36.48 21.98
CA GLN A 223 31.66 36.46 23.12
C GLN A 223 30.29 35.85 22.80
N TYR A 224 29.93 35.61 21.53
CA TYR A 224 28.57 35.23 21.14
C TYR A 224 28.54 34.11 20.11
N ARG A 225 27.82 33.02 20.42
CA ARG A 225 27.55 31.93 19.49
C ARG A 225 26.08 31.50 19.60
N TYR A 226 25.46 31.22 18.47
CA TYR A 226 24.15 30.58 18.38
C TYR A 226 24.28 29.17 17.82
N TYR A 227 23.27 28.36 18.13
CA TYR A 227 23.18 26.94 17.83
C TYR A 227 21.79 26.62 17.27
N SER A 228 21.73 25.72 16.29
CA SER A 228 20.50 25.15 15.75
C SER A 228 20.78 23.64 15.60
N TYR A 229 20.03 22.83 16.34
CA TYR A 229 20.29 21.39 16.47
C TYR A 229 19.62 20.60 15.33
N PRO A 230 19.92 19.32 15.13
CA PRO A 230 19.05 18.45 14.32
C PRO A 230 17.60 18.49 14.82
N ASP A 231 16.64 18.31 13.91
CA ASP A 231 15.24 18.16 14.27
C ASP A 231 15.03 16.88 15.11
N TYR A 232 14.05 16.88 16.01
CA TYR A 232 13.43 15.66 16.55
C TYR A 232 11.91 15.71 16.37
N LEU A 233 11.25 14.56 16.48
CA LEU A 233 9.82 14.44 16.27
C LEU A 233 9.03 15.19 17.35
N ASP A 234 8.12 16.05 16.89
CA ASP A 234 7.27 16.89 17.71
C ASP A 234 5.80 16.45 17.62
N GLN A 235 5.24 16.39 16.41
CA GLN A 235 3.84 16.02 16.19
C GLN A 235 3.67 15.23 14.89
N VAL A 236 2.67 14.34 14.84
CA VAL A 236 2.24 13.64 13.61
C VAL A 236 0.72 13.63 13.54
N SER A 237 0.13 14.33 12.57
CA SER A 237 -1.28 14.15 12.23
C SER A 237 -1.41 13.19 11.03
N ILE A 238 -2.35 12.25 11.13
CA ILE A 238 -2.82 11.44 9.99
C ILE A 238 -4.33 11.65 9.87
N THR A 239 -4.75 12.12 8.69
CA THR A 239 -6.16 12.19 8.29
C THR A 239 -6.43 11.18 7.19
N THR A 240 -7.44 10.33 7.39
CA THR A 240 -8.05 9.53 6.32
C THR A 240 -9.46 10.01 6.03
N LYS A 241 -9.85 10.05 4.76
CA LYS A 241 -11.18 10.49 4.31
C LYS A 241 -11.62 9.68 3.09
N LEU A 242 -12.84 9.14 3.11
CA LEU A 242 -13.40 8.37 1.99
C LEU A 242 -14.68 9.05 1.45
N ASP A 243 -14.59 9.61 0.25
CA ASP A 243 -15.66 10.42 -0.33
C ASP A 243 -16.65 9.60 -1.17
N GLY A 244 -17.95 9.74 -0.86
CA GLY A 244 -19.07 9.18 -1.61
C GLY A 244 -20.38 9.19 -0.82
N ASP A 245 -21.50 9.10 -1.52
CA ASP A 245 -22.84 9.09 -0.92
C ASP A 245 -23.04 7.82 -0.07
N GLY A 246 -23.60 7.97 1.13
CA GLY A 246 -23.90 6.84 2.04
C GLY A 246 -22.67 6.18 2.68
N ILE A 247 -21.45 6.72 2.48
CA ILE A 247 -20.23 6.19 3.09
C ILE A 247 -20.08 6.69 4.53
N GLU A 248 -19.76 5.76 5.43
CA GLU A 248 -19.61 6.03 6.86
C GLU A 248 -18.32 5.42 7.45
N LEU A 249 -17.79 6.06 8.48
CA LEU A 249 -16.77 5.57 9.38
C LEU A 249 -17.41 4.54 10.33
N TYR A 250 -17.23 3.26 10.02
CA TYR A 250 -17.87 2.14 10.72
C TYR A 250 -17.17 1.78 12.04
N ASP A 251 -15.84 1.75 12.03
CA ASP A 251 -15.01 1.39 13.21
C ASP A 251 -13.63 2.06 13.12
N HIS A 252 -13.01 2.35 14.26
CA HIS A 252 -11.67 2.94 14.32
C HIS A 252 -10.96 2.64 15.66
N ILE A 253 -9.64 2.45 15.59
CA ILE A 253 -8.74 2.39 16.74
C ILE A 253 -7.47 3.23 16.46
N PRO A 254 -6.92 3.94 17.46
CA PRO A 254 -7.36 4.00 18.87
C PRO A 254 -8.57 4.92 19.05
N THR A 255 -9.10 4.99 20.28
CA THR A 255 -10.20 5.91 20.64
C THR A 255 -9.77 6.90 21.72
N ASN A 256 -10.51 8.00 21.91
CA ASN A 256 -10.15 9.03 22.91
C ASN A 256 -10.17 8.55 24.37
N SER A 257 -10.81 7.41 24.69
CA SER A 257 -10.77 6.80 26.03
C SER A 257 -9.53 5.92 26.27
N ASP A 258 -8.68 5.74 25.26
CA ASP A 258 -7.46 4.91 25.36
C ASP A 258 -6.22 5.70 25.79
N LYS A 259 -6.29 7.04 25.81
CA LYS A 259 -5.15 7.98 25.97
C LYS A 259 -4.32 7.78 27.23
N ASP A 260 -4.98 7.52 28.37
CA ASP A 260 -4.30 7.45 29.67
C ASP A 260 -3.42 6.20 29.83
N ASN A 261 -3.56 5.22 28.92
CA ASN A 261 -2.82 3.97 28.97
C ASN A 261 -1.45 4.10 28.32
N SER A 262 -0.40 4.02 29.14
CA SER A 262 1.00 4.07 28.68
C SER A 262 1.38 2.98 27.64
N SER A 263 0.61 1.87 27.61
CA SER A 263 0.60 0.86 26.57
C SER A 263 -0.73 0.09 26.64
N PHE A 264 -1.29 -0.32 25.49
CA PHE A 264 -2.55 -1.08 25.39
C PHE A 264 -2.67 -1.86 24.08
N THR A 265 -3.55 -2.88 24.04
CA THR A 265 -3.90 -3.61 22.82
C THR A 265 -5.40 -3.48 22.55
N LYS A 266 -5.78 -3.24 21.29
CA LYS A 266 -7.18 -3.18 20.83
C LYS A 266 -7.38 -3.98 19.55
N GLU A 267 -8.64 -4.32 19.28
CA GLU A 267 -9.03 -5.19 18.16
C GLU A 267 -10.20 -4.58 17.37
N SER A 268 -9.92 -4.10 16.16
CA SER A 268 -10.97 -3.70 15.20
C SER A 268 -11.54 -4.97 14.57
N THR A 269 -12.81 -5.30 14.81
CA THR A 269 -13.41 -6.56 14.38
C THR A 269 -14.69 -6.33 13.59
N VAL A 270 -14.73 -6.87 12.37
CA VAL A 270 -15.97 -6.98 11.59
C VAL A 270 -16.31 -8.47 11.45
N GLU A 271 -17.55 -8.85 11.78
CA GLU A 271 -18.05 -10.20 11.52
C GLU A 271 -18.48 -10.30 10.06
N ILE A 272 -17.90 -11.24 9.33
CA ILE A 272 -18.15 -11.46 7.90
C ILE A 272 -18.46 -12.93 7.62
N ASP A 273 -19.35 -13.18 6.67
CA ASP A 273 -19.51 -14.51 6.07
C ASP A 273 -18.73 -14.57 4.76
N VAL A 274 -17.98 -15.65 4.59
CA VAL A 274 -17.17 -15.93 3.40
C VAL A 274 -17.87 -16.99 2.57
N GLY A 275 -18.23 -16.67 1.33
CA GLY A 275 -18.74 -17.67 0.39
C GLY A 275 -17.69 -18.73 0.03
N LEU A 276 -18.04 -20.00 0.18
CA LEU A 276 -17.16 -21.14 -0.12
C LEU A 276 -17.44 -21.73 -1.50
N ASN A 277 -16.57 -21.45 -2.46
CA ASN A 277 -16.64 -22.07 -3.78
C ASN A 277 -15.97 -23.46 -3.80
N ILE A 278 -16.45 -24.36 -2.95
CA ILE A 278 -16.15 -25.81 -2.95
C ILE A 278 -17.43 -26.54 -3.40
N PRO A 279 -17.69 -26.70 -4.71
CA PRO A 279 -19.01 -27.06 -5.27
C PRO A 279 -19.42 -28.54 -5.08
N HIS A 280 -18.89 -29.18 -4.05
CA HIS A 280 -19.15 -30.57 -3.63
C HIS A 280 -19.48 -30.69 -2.13
N LEU A 281 -19.43 -29.59 -1.37
CA LEU A 281 -19.78 -29.57 0.06
C LEU A 281 -21.12 -28.84 0.27
N PRO A 282 -21.94 -29.26 1.25
CA PRO A 282 -23.20 -28.60 1.61
C PRO A 282 -22.96 -27.36 2.50
N VAL A 283 -21.86 -26.64 2.28
CA VAL A 283 -21.44 -25.49 3.08
C VAL A 283 -21.16 -24.32 2.14
N GLU A 284 -22.17 -23.48 1.97
CA GLU A 284 -22.17 -22.36 1.01
C GLU A 284 -21.37 -21.16 1.54
N SER A 285 -21.25 -21.00 2.86
CA SER A 285 -20.44 -19.97 3.49
C SER A 285 -19.92 -20.37 4.89
N ILE A 286 -18.89 -19.66 5.36
CA ILE A 286 -18.37 -19.75 6.75
C ILE A 286 -18.33 -18.35 7.37
N SER A 287 -18.91 -18.20 8.55
CA SER A 287 -18.78 -17.02 9.40
C SER A 287 -17.39 -16.92 10.04
N TYR A 288 -16.77 -15.74 9.97
CA TYR A 288 -15.43 -15.46 10.47
C TYR A 288 -15.32 -14.01 10.98
N LYS A 289 -14.55 -13.80 12.05
CA LYS A 289 -14.29 -12.46 12.59
C LYS A 289 -13.04 -11.86 11.95
N ASN A 290 -13.23 -10.89 11.05
CA ASN A 290 -12.14 -10.12 10.45
C ASN A 290 -11.55 -9.13 11.47
N THR A 291 -10.66 -9.64 12.31
CA THR A 291 -10.02 -8.92 13.41
C THR A 291 -8.64 -8.38 13.05
N GLN A 292 -8.48 -7.05 13.16
CA GLN A 292 -7.20 -6.34 13.12
C GLN A 292 -6.82 -5.95 14.56
N THR A 293 -6.02 -6.81 15.20
CA THR A 293 -5.36 -6.53 16.49
C THR A 293 -4.25 -5.49 16.31
N MET A 294 -4.11 -4.54 17.24
CA MET A 294 -3.04 -3.54 17.25
C MET A 294 -2.58 -3.24 18.67
N THR A 295 -1.27 -3.13 18.87
CA THR A 295 -0.65 -2.83 20.18
C THR A 295 0.03 -1.47 20.14
N TYR A 296 -0.42 -0.59 21.03
CA TYR A 296 0.08 0.75 21.25
C TYR A 296 1.05 0.71 22.42
N ASP A 297 2.29 1.09 22.16
CA ASP A 297 3.46 0.95 23.05
C ASP A 297 4.15 2.30 23.33
N ASN A 298 3.89 3.29 22.47
CA ASN A 298 4.49 4.62 22.52
C ASN A 298 3.79 5.62 23.45
N GLY A 299 2.74 5.25 24.19
CA GLY A 299 1.96 6.15 25.07
C GLY A 299 2.75 6.77 26.23
N LYS A 300 3.95 6.25 26.52
CA LYS A 300 4.94 6.85 27.44
C LYS A 300 5.65 8.09 26.87
N TYR A 301 5.55 8.32 25.56
CA TYR A 301 6.30 9.34 24.81
C TYR A 301 5.39 10.19 23.90
N MET A 302 4.39 9.58 23.27
CA MET A 302 3.49 10.29 22.37
C MET A 302 2.07 10.20 22.91
N ASP A 303 1.53 11.33 23.36
CA ASP A 303 0.10 11.49 23.59
C ASP A 303 -0.63 11.58 22.23
N PHE A 304 -1.93 11.33 22.20
CA PHE A 304 -2.71 11.41 20.95
C PHE A 304 -4.11 11.97 21.15
N ASP A 305 -4.61 12.67 20.13
CA ASP A 305 -5.98 13.15 20.01
C ASP A 305 -6.64 12.54 18.77
N VAL A 306 -7.84 11.95 18.93
CA VAL A 306 -8.67 11.46 17.81
C VAL A 306 -9.84 12.41 17.59
N ASN A 307 -10.13 12.76 16.35
CA ASN A 307 -11.30 13.58 15.98
C ASN A 307 -11.89 13.10 14.66
N ASN A 308 -13.20 12.80 14.67
CA ASN A 308 -13.86 12.04 13.61
C ASN A 308 -15.15 12.72 13.15
N ASN A 309 -15.43 12.65 11.85
CA ASN A 309 -16.69 13.00 11.22
C ASN A 309 -17.24 11.79 10.45
N MET A 310 -18.47 11.88 9.93
CA MET A 310 -19.18 10.79 9.24
C MET A 310 -18.32 9.95 8.28
N ASN A 311 -17.46 10.57 7.47
CA ASN A 311 -16.58 9.86 6.52
C ASN A 311 -15.08 10.17 6.67
N THR A 312 -14.67 10.76 7.79
CA THR A 312 -13.30 11.26 8.02
C THR A 312 -12.80 10.86 9.40
N PHE A 313 -11.60 10.29 9.48
CA PHE A 313 -10.89 10.02 10.73
C PHE A 313 -9.62 10.88 10.77
N ASN A 314 -9.31 11.48 11.91
CA ASN A 314 -8.06 12.19 12.14
C ASN A 314 -7.48 11.77 13.50
N ILE A 315 -6.20 11.39 13.51
CA ILE A 315 -5.41 11.20 14.72
C ILE A 315 -4.22 12.16 14.70
N ASN A 316 -3.97 12.84 15.82
CA ASN A 316 -2.82 13.71 16.00
C ASN A 316 -2.01 13.28 17.22
N TYR A 317 -0.80 12.76 16.97
CA TYR A 317 0.21 12.42 17.96
C TYR A 317 1.04 13.65 18.35
N LYS A 318 1.39 13.77 19.63
CA LYS A 318 2.18 14.89 20.19
C LYS A 318 3.26 14.41 21.16
N ASN A 319 4.42 15.04 21.13
CA ASN A 319 5.56 14.73 21.99
C ASN A 319 5.30 15.15 23.46
N ARG A 320 5.08 14.15 24.32
CA ARG A 320 4.65 14.28 25.74
C ARG A 320 5.67 14.95 26.67
N TRP A 321 6.95 14.98 26.31
CA TRP A 321 8.02 15.43 27.22
C TRP A 321 8.84 16.61 26.72
N TYR A 322 8.90 16.84 25.41
CA TYR A 322 9.75 17.86 24.78
C TYR A 322 9.06 18.60 23.63
N GLY A 323 7.74 18.45 23.46
CA GLY A 323 6.97 19.04 22.38
C GLY A 323 6.85 20.57 22.39
N SER A 324 6.49 21.14 21.25
CA SER A 324 6.34 22.59 21.03
C SER A 324 5.09 23.21 21.68
N ASP A 325 4.11 22.38 22.01
CA ASP A 325 2.88 22.75 22.72
C ASP A 325 3.00 22.69 24.26
N ILE A 326 4.13 22.19 24.79
CA ILE A 326 4.41 22.15 26.23
C ILE A 326 5.09 23.47 26.66
N HIS A 327 4.74 23.98 27.85
CA HIS A 327 5.45 25.11 28.47
C HIS A 327 6.95 24.81 28.57
N ALA A 328 7.79 25.79 28.20
CA ALA A 328 9.21 25.61 27.95
C ALA A 328 9.98 24.84 29.05
N GLU A 329 9.71 25.18 30.32
CA GLU A 329 10.31 24.61 31.52
C GLU A 329 9.97 23.12 31.71
N GLU A 330 8.76 22.74 31.31
CA GLU A 330 8.26 21.37 31.39
C GLU A 330 8.58 20.53 30.14
N GLY A 331 8.74 21.21 29.00
CA GLY A 331 9.04 20.64 27.70
C GLY A 331 10.54 20.69 27.36
N TYR A 332 10.85 21.25 26.19
CA TYR A 332 12.17 21.19 25.56
C TYR A 332 13.35 21.68 26.43
N CYS A 333 13.15 22.55 27.43
CA CYS A 333 14.24 22.96 28.32
C CYS A 333 14.75 21.81 29.21
N ARG A 334 13.95 20.76 29.44
CA ARG A 334 14.40 19.54 30.14
C ARG A 334 15.47 18.76 29.37
N LEU A 335 15.67 19.04 28.07
CA LEU A 335 16.81 18.52 27.29
C LEU A 335 18.15 19.20 27.66
N MET A 336 18.15 20.30 28.42
CA MET A 336 19.39 20.95 28.84
C MET A 336 20.29 20.04 29.69
N THR A 337 21.60 20.19 29.56
CA THR A 337 22.61 19.31 30.19
C THR A 337 22.47 19.29 31.71
N ASN A 338 22.38 20.46 32.35
CA ASN A 338 22.22 20.64 33.79
C ASN A 338 20.87 21.29 34.13
N TYR A 339 19.74 20.70 33.74
CA TYR A 339 18.42 21.28 34.04
C TYR A 339 18.17 21.33 35.55
N ALA A 340 18.28 22.53 36.13
CA ALA A 340 18.09 22.80 37.56
C ALA A 340 17.27 24.08 37.86
N ASN A 341 17.06 24.94 36.85
CA ASN A 341 16.34 26.20 36.95
C ASN A 341 15.25 26.26 35.88
N SER A 342 14.10 26.85 36.21
CA SER A 342 12.98 27.15 35.32
C SER A 342 13.38 27.92 34.07
N TYR A 343 14.28 28.91 34.21
CA TYR A 343 14.59 29.93 33.21
C TYR A 343 15.27 29.48 31.89
N CYS A 344 15.40 28.18 31.60
CA CYS A 344 15.95 27.66 30.35
C CYS A 344 17.38 28.14 29.99
N TRP A 345 18.19 28.52 30.99
CA TRP A 345 19.61 28.86 30.84
C TRP A 345 20.44 28.34 32.03
N ASN A 346 21.74 28.18 31.80
CA ASN A 346 22.71 27.67 32.76
C ASN A 346 24.04 28.43 32.71
N TRP A 347 24.82 28.31 33.80
CA TRP A 347 26.23 28.65 33.81
C TRP A 347 27.05 27.60 33.06
N ALA A 348 27.96 28.06 32.20
CA ALA A 348 28.88 27.23 31.43
C ALA A 348 30.34 27.49 31.85
N SER A 349 31.14 26.42 31.86
CA SER A 349 32.52 26.43 32.33
C SER A 349 33.59 26.55 31.23
N ARG A 350 33.21 26.40 29.95
CA ARG A 350 34.12 26.42 28.79
C ARG A 350 33.44 26.97 27.53
N LYS A 351 34.24 27.49 26.58
CA LYS A 351 33.85 28.19 25.32
C LYS A 351 32.93 27.39 24.38
N ASP A 352 32.90 26.09 24.57
CA ASP A 352 32.34 25.04 23.73
C ASP A 352 31.22 24.24 24.42
N SER A 353 30.81 24.63 25.63
CA SER A 353 29.79 23.92 26.40
C SER A 353 28.41 24.00 25.73
N ASN A 354 28.01 22.89 25.10
CA ASN A 354 26.69 22.71 24.50
C ASN A 354 25.59 22.80 25.59
N PRO A 355 24.60 23.72 25.47
CA PRO A 355 23.51 23.83 26.44
C PRO A 355 22.57 22.63 26.48
N PHE A 356 22.42 21.89 25.38
CA PHE A 356 21.45 20.80 25.25
C PHE A 356 22.13 19.43 25.12
N ASN A 357 21.56 18.43 25.79
CA ASN A 357 22.01 17.05 25.77
C ASN A 357 20.99 16.17 25.04
N PHE A 358 21.20 15.98 23.73
CA PHE A 358 20.31 15.21 22.86
C PHE A 358 20.39 13.69 23.09
N GLU A 359 21.37 13.17 23.84
CA GLU A 359 21.38 11.76 24.29
C GLU A 359 20.14 11.41 25.14
N LYS A 360 19.44 12.42 25.70
CA LYS A 360 18.13 12.26 26.37
C LYS A 360 17.02 11.76 25.42
N LEU A 361 17.21 11.83 24.10
CA LEU A 361 16.30 11.30 23.07
C LEU A 361 16.62 9.85 22.66
N LYS A 362 17.70 9.26 23.20
CA LYS A 362 18.21 7.95 22.79
C LYS A 362 17.30 6.81 23.21
N GLY A 363 16.94 5.95 22.27
CA GLY A 363 15.95 4.89 22.48
C GLY A 363 14.51 5.40 22.66
N THR A 364 14.23 6.65 22.28
CA THR A 364 12.88 7.22 22.29
C THR A 364 12.36 7.43 20.85
N PRO A 365 11.03 7.36 20.62
CA PRO A 365 10.42 7.66 19.32
C PRO A 365 10.61 9.11 18.86
N TYR A 366 11.17 9.98 19.71
CA TYR A 366 11.47 11.37 19.33
C TYR A 366 12.61 11.45 18.31
N SER A 367 13.62 10.57 18.41
CA SER A 367 14.66 10.51 17.38
C SER A 367 14.24 9.61 16.24
N ASN A 368 13.95 8.33 16.52
CA ASN A 368 13.92 7.27 15.51
C ASN A 368 12.75 6.28 15.72
N GLU A 369 12.38 5.58 14.65
CA GLU A 369 11.47 4.42 14.64
C GLU A 369 10.03 4.67 15.13
N PHE A 370 9.55 5.93 15.17
CA PHE A 370 8.16 6.19 15.52
C PHE A 370 7.19 5.74 14.42
N VAL A 371 6.25 4.86 14.77
CA VAL A 371 5.11 4.48 13.93
C VAL A 371 3.82 5.08 14.50
N PRO A 372 3.15 6.01 13.79
CA PRO A 372 1.85 6.55 14.17
C PRO A 372 0.75 5.50 13.90
N LYS A 373 0.51 4.62 14.87
CA LYS A 373 -0.37 3.46 14.72
C LYS A 373 -1.85 3.86 14.58
N PHE A 374 -2.59 3.30 13.63
CA PHE A 374 -4.05 3.40 13.55
C PHE A 374 -4.67 2.28 12.70
N SER A 375 -5.96 2.01 12.89
CA SER A 375 -6.80 1.24 11.95
C SER A 375 -8.19 1.84 11.87
N VAL A 376 -8.70 2.03 10.67
CA VAL A 376 -9.97 2.68 10.34
C VAL A 376 -10.72 1.83 9.34
N THR A 377 -11.95 1.46 9.64
CA THR A 377 -12.85 0.73 8.73
C THR A 377 -13.94 1.68 8.25
N TYR A 378 -13.96 1.96 6.95
CA TYR A 378 -15.11 2.60 6.28
C TYR A 378 -16.07 1.55 5.74
N SER A 379 -17.36 1.90 5.68
CA SER A 379 -18.37 1.07 5.01
C SER A 379 -19.17 1.85 3.98
N SER A 380 -19.70 1.13 3.00
CA SER A 380 -20.57 1.60 1.93
C SER A 380 -21.77 0.65 1.77
N PRO A 381 -22.97 1.13 1.40
CA PRO A 381 -24.09 0.27 1.06
C PRO A 381 -23.75 -0.72 -0.06
N TYR A 382 -24.29 -1.94 0.00
CA TYR A 382 -24.01 -2.97 -1.00
C TYR A 382 -24.46 -2.57 -2.43
N SER A 383 -25.55 -1.80 -2.54
CA SER A 383 -26.06 -1.24 -3.80
C SER A 383 -25.21 -0.09 -4.39
N ASN A 384 -24.13 0.33 -3.74
CA ASN A 384 -23.22 1.32 -4.30
C ASN A 384 -22.34 0.69 -5.40
N GLU A 385 -22.45 1.22 -6.61
CA GLU A 385 -21.66 0.84 -7.80
C GLU A 385 -20.79 2.01 -8.30
N LYS A 386 -20.79 3.15 -7.59
CA LYS A 386 -20.00 4.33 -7.96
C LYS A 386 -18.51 4.13 -7.63
N THR A 387 -17.67 5.06 -8.09
CA THR A 387 -16.30 5.22 -7.60
C THR A 387 -16.22 6.22 -6.44
N SER A 388 -15.28 6.01 -5.54
CA SER A 388 -14.98 6.85 -4.37
C SER A 388 -13.50 7.18 -4.29
N ASN A 389 -13.16 8.34 -3.72
CA ASN A 389 -11.76 8.70 -3.47
C ASN A 389 -11.42 8.54 -1.98
N LEU A 390 -10.46 7.66 -1.70
CA LEU A 390 -9.79 7.56 -0.40
C LEU A 390 -8.58 8.51 -0.43
N SER A 391 -8.59 9.53 0.42
CA SER A 391 -7.42 10.38 0.65
C SER A 391 -6.77 10.00 1.98
N ILE A 392 -5.46 9.78 1.97
CA ILE A 392 -4.62 9.53 3.14
C ILE A 392 -3.58 10.65 3.17
N LYS A 393 -3.67 11.53 4.18
CA LYS A 393 -2.77 12.66 4.37
C LYS A 393 -2.04 12.50 5.70
N ALA A 394 -0.71 12.59 5.68
CA ALA A 394 0.10 12.62 6.89
C ALA A 394 0.93 13.91 6.94
N ALA A 395 0.95 14.58 8.09
CA ALA A 395 1.74 15.77 8.34
C ALA A 395 2.66 15.52 9.54
N ILE A 396 3.96 15.53 9.30
CA ILE A 396 5.02 15.31 10.28
C ILE A 396 5.64 16.66 10.62
N GLN A 397 5.77 16.95 11.92
CA GLN A 397 6.44 18.15 12.43
C GLN A 397 7.72 17.75 13.17
N GLY A 398 8.86 18.24 12.69
CA GLY A 398 10.13 18.23 13.41
C GLY A 398 10.34 19.54 14.16
N LEU A 399 10.85 19.48 15.39
CA LEU A 399 11.20 20.62 16.22
C LEU A 399 12.72 20.78 16.25
N ASN A 400 13.18 21.94 15.79
CA ASN A 400 14.58 22.32 15.69
C ASN A 400 14.92 23.33 16.80
N ILE A 401 15.54 22.90 17.90
CA ILE A 401 15.86 23.81 19.03
C ILE A 401 16.87 24.88 18.60
N LEU A 402 16.66 26.11 19.06
CA LEU A 402 17.59 27.23 18.93
C LEU A 402 18.26 27.50 20.28
N GLY A 403 19.57 27.27 20.33
CA GLY A 403 20.42 27.52 21.49
C GLY A 403 21.27 28.79 21.37
N TYR A 404 21.73 29.31 22.50
CA TYR A 404 22.76 30.34 22.55
C TYR A 404 23.87 29.99 23.53
N TYR A 405 24.98 30.69 23.35
CA TYR A 405 26.14 30.68 24.21
C TYR A 405 26.75 32.09 24.25
N LYS A 406 27.03 32.59 25.46
CA LYS A 406 27.45 33.97 25.71
C LYS A 406 28.55 34.07 26.76
N TRP A 407 29.55 34.92 26.52
CA TRP A 407 30.49 35.37 27.55
C TRP A 407 29.86 36.36 28.52
N TYR A 408 30.14 36.18 29.80
CA TYR A 408 29.77 37.11 30.86
C TYR A 408 31.02 37.52 31.66
N ILE A 409 30.90 38.60 32.43
CA ILE A 409 32.05 39.20 33.10
C ILE A 409 32.67 38.24 34.14
N GLY A 410 33.99 38.30 34.30
CA GLY A 410 34.72 37.43 35.24
C GLY A 410 34.94 35.98 34.77
N GLN A 411 35.14 35.78 33.46
CA GLN A 411 35.35 34.47 32.81
C GLN A 411 34.20 33.45 32.94
N ARG A 412 33.04 33.88 33.43
CA ARG A 412 31.83 33.04 33.49
C ARG A 412 31.13 33.08 32.13
N TRP A 413 30.50 31.98 31.74
CA TRP A 413 29.75 31.90 30.50
C TRP A 413 28.30 31.48 30.79
N HIS A 414 27.37 31.85 29.92
CA HIS A 414 25.96 31.46 29.98
C HIS A 414 25.60 30.70 28.72
N ASN A 415 24.81 29.64 28.83
CA ASN A 415 24.23 28.94 27.68
C ASN A 415 22.76 28.58 27.94
N GLY A 416 21.95 28.37 26.90
CA GLY A 416 20.53 28.08 27.07
C GLY A 416 19.71 28.15 25.79
N SER A 417 18.39 28.22 25.93
CA SER A 417 17.47 28.48 24.82
C SER A 417 17.57 29.94 24.36
N LEU A 418 17.45 30.17 23.05
CA LEU A 418 17.59 31.51 22.46
C LEU A 418 16.71 32.60 23.12
N PRO A 419 15.46 32.34 23.56
CA PRO A 419 14.62 33.33 24.24
C PRO A 419 15.11 33.70 25.65
N ALA A 420 15.79 32.80 26.35
CA ALA A 420 16.33 33.07 27.69
C ALA A 420 17.43 34.16 27.66
N TYR A 421 18.06 34.38 26.50
CA TYR A 421 18.91 35.55 26.26
C TYR A 421 18.18 36.72 25.58
N ASN A 422 17.29 36.43 24.63
CA ASN A 422 16.57 37.46 23.87
C ASN A 422 15.08 37.08 23.74
N PRO A 423 14.21 37.54 24.67
CA PRO A 423 12.80 37.15 24.72
C PRO A 423 11.99 37.45 23.45
N GLY A 424 12.46 38.32 22.56
CA GLY A 424 11.87 38.58 21.24
C GLY A 424 12.24 37.57 20.15
N LYS A 425 12.93 36.47 20.48
CA LYS A 425 13.29 35.38 19.55
C LYS A 425 12.48 34.13 19.83
N LYS A 426 12.38 33.25 18.83
CA LYS A 426 11.71 31.94 18.97
C LYS A 426 12.65 30.92 19.64
N PRO A 427 12.12 29.98 20.46
CA PRO A 427 12.89 28.89 21.05
C PRO A 427 13.30 27.80 20.06
N PHE A 428 12.53 27.65 18.97
CA PHE A 428 12.72 26.60 17.98
C PHE A 428 12.16 27.02 16.62
N ASN A 429 12.59 26.33 15.57
CA ASN A 429 11.87 26.28 14.28
C ASN A 429 11.02 25.00 14.22
N LEU A 430 9.92 25.04 13.46
CA LEU A 430 9.04 23.89 13.25
C LEU A 430 9.05 23.54 11.76
N ASN A 431 9.68 22.41 11.43
CA ASN A 431 9.83 21.91 10.06
C ASN A 431 8.70 20.94 9.75
N LYS A 432 7.85 21.29 8.78
CA LYS A 432 6.72 20.45 8.35
C LYS A 432 7.04 19.68 7.08
N TYR A 433 6.67 18.39 7.08
CA TYR A 433 6.81 17.46 5.97
C TYR A 433 5.45 16.79 5.76
N ASN A 434 4.95 16.80 4.53
CA ASN A 434 3.61 16.28 4.21
C ASN A 434 3.74 15.10 3.24
N MET A 435 2.98 14.04 3.50
CA MET A 435 2.68 12.98 2.54
C MET A 435 1.21 13.04 2.18
N GLU A 436 0.88 12.79 0.91
CA GLU A 436 -0.50 12.63 0.47
C GLU A 436 -0.60 11.58 -0.64
N THR A 437 -1.39 10.55 -0.37
CA THR A 437 -1.86 9.58 -1.35
C THR A 437 -3.36 9.79 -1.55
N THR A 438 -3.82 9.87 -2.80
CA THR A 438 -5.25 9.80 -3.11
C THR A 438 -5.51 8.68 -4.09
N LEU A 439 -6.45 7.81 -3.71
CA LEU A 439 -6.70 6.50 -4.29
C LEU A 439 -8.17 6.40 -4.72
N THR A 440 -8.43 5.94 -5.94
CA THR A 440 -9.80 5.67 -6.38
C THR A 440 -10.17 4.21 -6.12
N ILE A 441 -11.32 4.03 -5.46
CA ILE A 441 -11.95 2.75 -5.13
C ILE A 441 -13.18 2.59 -6.01
N ASN A 442 -13.29 1.46 -6.71
CA ASN A 442 -14.49 1.09 -7.46
C ASN A 442 -15.37 0.16 -6.62
N TRP A 443 -16.54 0.62 -6.16
CA TRP A 443 -17.46 -0.22 -5.38
C TRP A 443 -18.15 -1.31 -6.22
N ASP A 444 -18.14 -1.20 -7.54
CA ASP A 444 -18.53 -2.28 -8.45
C ASP A 444 -17.45 -3.35 -8.65
N SER A 445 -16.27 -3.19 -8.03
CA SER A 445 -15.20 -4.19 -8.16
C SER A 445 -15.66 -5.57 -7.65
N PRO A 446 -15.41 -6.66 -8.40
CA PRO A 446 -15.74 -8.03 -8.01
C PRO A 446 -15.13 -8.46 -6.67
N VAL A 447 -14.13 -7.73 -6.17
CA VAL A 447 -13.58 -7.89 -4.82
C VAL A 447 -14.65 -7.83 -3.72
N PHE A 448 -15.75 -7.10 -3.97
CA PHE A 448 -16.84 -6.89 -3.03
C PHE A 448 -17.95 -7.97 -3.10
N LEU A 449 -17.76 -9.05 -3.85
CA LEU A 449 -18.74 -10.15 -3.93
C LEU A 449 -18.71 -11.09 -2.70
N GLY A 450 -17.77 -10.94 -1.76
CA GLY A 450 -17.74 -11.66 -0.48
C GLY A 450 -17.47 -13.18 -0.58
N THR A 451 -17.03 -13.68 -1.74
CA THR A 451 -16.72 -15.09 -2.00
C THR A 451 -15.40 -15.22 -2.74
N GLN A 452 -14.70 -16.35 -2.59
CA GLN A 452 -13.41 -16.56 -3.24
C GLN A 452 -13.59 -16.98 -4.73
N PRO A 453 -12.92 -16.35 -5.70
CA PRO A 453 -12.97 -16.80 -7.10
C PRO A 453 -12.33 -18.18 -7.26
N VAL A 454 -12.71 -18.89 -8.32
CA VAL A 454 -12.13 -20.17 -8.71
C VAL A 454 -11.74 -20.17 -10.19
N MET A 455 -10.65 -20.87 -10.50
CA MET A 455 -10.31 -21.29 -11.85
C MET A 455 -10.88 -22.69 -12.10
N LEU A 456 -11.48 -22.89 -13.27
CA LEU A 456 -11.97 -24.19 -13.72
C LEU A 456 -10.88 -24.88 -14.54
N ARG A 457 -10.20 -25.86 -13.95
CA ARG A 457 -9.01 -26.53 -14.52
C ARG A 457 -9.35 -27.93 -15.04
N SER A 458 -8.99 -28.23 -16.29
CA SER A 458 -9.10 -29.59 -16.85
C SER A 458 -8.11 -30.55 -16.20
N VAL A 459 -8.48 -31.82 -16.10
CA VAL A 459 -7.69 -32.89 -15.45
C VAL A 459 -7.33 -33.97 -16.49
N LYS A 460 -6.79 -33.52 -17.62
CA LYS A 460 -6.28 -34.44 -18.66
C LYS A 460 -5.01 -35.11 -18.14
N SER A 461 -4.95 -36.43 -18.21
CA SER A 461 -3.92 -37.23 -17.51
C SER A 461 -2.55 -37.26 -18.21
N SER A 462 -2.42 -36.56 -19.35
CA SER A 462 -1.21 -36.37 -20.16
C SER A 462 -0.42 -35.10 -19.85
N ASP A 463 -1.02 -34.12 -19.19
CA ASP A 463 -0.58 -32.73 -19.30
C ASP A 463 0.42 -32.35 -18.20
N LEU A 464 1.65 -31.97 -18.61
CA LEU A 464 2.70 -31.47 -17.71
C LEU A 464 2.36 -30.13 -17.03
N LYS A 465 1.37 -29.41 -17.52
CA LYS A 465 0.82 -28.18 -16.94
C LYS A 465 -0.70 -28.23 -17.04
N GLY A 466 -1.41 -27.95 -15.95
CA GLY A 466 -2.86 -27.88 -15.96
C GLY A 466 -3.37 -26.71 -16.81
N HIS A 467 -4.41 -26.96 -17.60
CA HIS A 467 -5.08 -25.94 -18.41
C HIS A 467 -6.37 -25.46 -17.72
N CYS A 468 -6.57 -24.15 -17.66
CA CYS A 468 -7.72 -23.48 -17.07
C CYS A 468 -8.60 -22.84 -18.14
N LEU A 469 -9.91 -22.86 -17.90
CA LEU A 469 -10.88 -22.10 -18.69
C LEU A 469 -10.52 -20.61 -18.63
N THR A 470 -10.27 -20.03 -19.79
CA THR A 470 -9.85 -18.64 -19.97
C THR A 470 -10.83 -17.96 -20.93
N VAL A 471 -11.40 -16.83 -20.54
CA VAL A 471 -12.25 -16.02 -21.42
C VAL A 471 -11.35 -15.21 -22.36
N THR A 472 -11.69 -15.16 -23.64
CA THR A 472 -11.05 -14.27 -24.63
C THR A 472 -11.90 -13.01 -24.85
N ASP A 473 -11.33 -11.95 -25.42
CA ASP A 473 -12.01 -10.65 -25.66
C ASP A 473 -13.37 -10.79 -26.39
N ASN A 474 -13.47 -11.80 -27.28
CA ASN A 474 -14.68 -12.14 -28.00
C ASN A 474 -15.72 -12.94 -27.16
N ASN A 475 -15.55 -12.99 -25.83
CA ASN A 475 -16.34 -13.76 -24.86
C ASN A 475 -16.27 -15.30 -25.04
N ILE A 476 -15.41 -15.81 -25.92
CA ILE A 476 -15.25 -17.25 -26.17
C ILE A 476 -14.32 -17.84 -25.11
N VAL A 477 -14.70 -18.97 -24.50
CA VAL A 477 -13.87 -19.68 -23.52
C VAL A 477 -12.93 -20.65 -24.23
N ARG A 478 -11.64 -20.61 -23.87
CA ARG A 478 -10.60 -21.53 -24.34
C ARG A 478 -9.78 -22.08 -23.18
N PRO A 479 -9.17 -23.26 -23.31
CA PRO A 479 -8.09 -23.67 -22.41
C PRO A 479 -6.88 -22.75 -22.61
N ASN A 480 -6.20 -22.39 -21.51
CA ASN A 480 -4.85 -21.84 -21.50
C ASN A 480 -4.14 -22.35 -20.23
N VAL A 481 -2.83 -22.23 -20.12
CA VAL A 481 -2.09 -22.63 -18.91
C VAL A 481 -2.65 -21.90 -17.69
N CYS A 482 -2.92 -22.62 -16.60
CA CYS A 482 -3.42 -22.01 -15.36
C CYS A 482 -2.41 -21.01 -14.78
N GLN A 483 -2.85 -19.78 -14.54
CA GLN A 483 -2.05 -18.67 -14.04
C GLN A 483 -2.77 -18.02 -12.84
N ASN A 484 -2.26 -18.25 -11.63
CA ASN A 484 -2.74 -17.52 -10.46
C ASN A 484 -2.47 -16.02 -10.66
N GLY A 485 -3.49 -15.19 -10.52
CA GLY A 485 -3.44 -13.75 -10.82
C GLY A 485 -4.09 -13.35 -12.14
N ASN A 486 -4.37 -14.29 -13.06
CA ASN A 486 -4.98 -13.98 -14.33
C ASN A 486 -6.51 -13.76 -14.17
N LYS A 487 -6.95 -12.49 -14.24
CA LYS A 487 -8.37 -12.10 -14.10
C LYS A 487 -9.29 -12.80 -15.12
N ASP A 488 -8.75 -13.19 -16.27
CA ASP A 488 -9.48 -13.84 -17.38
C ASP A 488 -9.75 -15.34 -17.16
N GLN A 489 -9.18 -15.94 -16.10
CA GLN A 489 -9.38 -17.35 -15.71
C GLN A 489 -10.30 -17.53 -14.49
N TYR A 490 -10.76 -16.44 -13.90
CA TYR A 490 -11.52 -16.46 -12.65
C TYR A 490 -13.04 -16.41 -12.86
N PHE A 491 -13.73 -17.23 -12.09
CA PHE A 491 -15.19 -17.27 -12.00
C PHE A 491 -15.63 -17.29 -10.54
N PHE A 492 -16.80 -16.74 -10.25
CA PHE A 492 -17.48 -16.88 -8.96
C PHE A 492 -18.65 -17.85 -9.12
N TYR A 493 -18.71 -18.87 -8.27
CA TYR A 493 -19.85 -19.78 -8.23
C TYR A 493 -20.97 -19.18 -7.37
N MET A 494 -22.22 -19.31 -7.84
CA MET A 494 -23.44 -18.96 -7.13
C MET A 494 -24.18 -20.27 -6.78
N PRO A 495 -24.19 -20.71 -5.50
CA PRO A 495 -24.78 -22.00 -5.12
C PRO A 495 -26.25 -22.15 -5.48
N ASP A 496 -27.06 -21.13 -5.21
CA ASP A 496 -28.52 -21.09 -5.33
C ASP A 496 -29.00 -21.45 -6.74
N ASN A 497 -28.41 -20.79 -7.75
CA ASN A 497 -28.74 -20.98 -9.17
C ASN A 497 -27.76 -21.94 -9.89
N TYR A 498 -26.69 -22.40 -9.22
CA TYR A 498 -25.60 -23.22 -9.77
C TYR A 498 -24.85 -22.54 -10.93
N GLU A 499 -24.71 -21.21 -10.91
CA GLU A 499 -24.12 -20.44 -12.01
C GLU A 499 -22.63 -20.11 -11.77
N TYR A 500 -21.89 -19.88 -12.86
CA TYR A 500 -20.49 -19.42 -12.83
C TYR A 500 -20.39 -18.02 -13.45
N ILE A 501 -20.41 -16.99 -12.61
CA ILE A 501 -20.24 -15.58 -12.99
C ILE A 501 -18.78 -15.32 -13.35
N TYR A 502 -18.51 -14.62 -14.45
CA TYR A 502 -17.18 -14.28 -14.92
C TYR A 502 -16.58 -13.12 -14.11
N ALA A 503 -15.37 -13.30 -13.58
CA ALA A 503 -14.84 -12.36 -12.60
C ALA A 503 -14.48 -10.96 -13.15
N ARG A 504 -14.28 -10.76 -14.47
CA ARG A 504 -14.15 -9.39 -15.01
C ARG A 504 -15.48 -8.65 -15.22
N ASN A 505 -16.61 -9.35 -15.25
CA ASN A 505 -17.92 -8.75 -15.51
C ASN A 505 -19.01 -9.56 -14.81
N LYS A 506 -19.51 -9.02 -13.69
CA LYS A 506 -20.52 -9.65 -12.82
C LYS A 506 -21.85 -9.98 -13.52
N ASN A 507 -22.15 -9.34 -14.66
CA ASN A 507 -23.37 -9.58 -15.42
C ASN A 507 -23.25 -10.79 -16.36
N LYS A 508 -22.03 -11.31 -16.57
CA LYS A 508 -21.76 -12.40 -17.53
C LYS A 508 -21.54 -13.74 -16.85
N CYS A 509 -22.24 -14.76 -17.33
CA CYS A 509 -22.17 -16.13 -16.84
C CYS A 509 -21.62 -17.09 -17.90
N LEU A 510 -20.87 -18.11 -17.46
CA LEU A 510 -20.42 -19.23 -18.27
C LEU A 510 -21.63 -19.98 -18.86
N THR A 511 -21.73 -20.10 -20.18
CA THR A 511 -22.89 -20.67 -20.87
C THR A 511 -22.48 -21.55 -22.05
N THR A 512 -23.43 -22.33 -22.58
CA THR A 512 -23.24 -23.13 -23.80
C THR A 512 -24.22 -22.73 -24.91
N GLN A 513 -23.67 -22.38 -26.08
CA GLN A 513 -24.45 -22.06 -27.28
C GLN A 513 -24.14 -23.09 -28.38
N GLY A 514 -25.06 -24.03 -28.59
CA GLY A 514 -24.76 -25.26 -29.34
C GLY A 514 -23.59 -26.01 -28.69
N ASP A 515 -22.58 -26.31 -29.49
CA ASP A 515 -21.37 -27.05 -29.08
C ASP A 515 -20.23 -26.14 -28.56
N LYS A 516 -20.47 -24.82 -28.45
CA LYS A 516 -19.49 -23.80 -28.03
C LYS A 516 -19.67 -23.41 -26.56
N LEU A 517 -18.54 -23.20 -25.88
CA LEU A 517 -18.46 -22.62 -24.53
C LEU A 517 -18.07 -21.13 -24.61
N LEU A 518 -18.85 -20.28 -23.97
CA LEU A 518 -18.67 -18.82 -23.99
C LEU A 518 -19.23 -18.18 -22.70
N VAL A 519 -19.07 -16.87 -22.53
CA VAL A 519 -19.79 -16.11 -21.49
C VAL A 519 -20.83 -15.18 -22.12
N SER A 520 -22.07 -15.21 -21.62
CA SER A 520 -23.19 -14.36 -22.05
C SER A 520 -23.76 -13.61 -20.85
N GLU A 521 -24.64 -12.63 -21.05
CA GLU A 521 -25.40 -12.06 -19.94
C GLU A 521 -26.17 -13.17 -19.19
N CYS A 522 -26.12 -13.16 -17.85
CA CYS A 522 -26.72 -14.21 -17.02
C CYS A 522 -28.25 -14.26 -17.22
N SER A 523 -28.90 -13.10 -17.33
CA SER A 523 -30.35 -12.95 -17.47
C SER A 523 -30.92 -13.60 -18.74
N GLU A 524 -30.27 -13.44 -19.89
CA GLU A 524 -30.73 -13.95 -21.20
C GLU A 524 -30.82 -15.48 -21.28
N SER A 525 -30.07 -16.16 -20.41
CA SER A 525 -29.89 -17.61 -20.45
C SER A 525 -30.84 -18.42 -19.56
N SER A 526 -31.55 -17.74 -18.65
CA SER A 526 -32.54 -18.27 -17.71
C SER A 526 -33.56 -19.25 -18.34
N ASN A 527 -34.02 -18.95 -19.55
CA ASN A 527 -35.03 -19.75 -20.27
C ASN A 527 -34.52 -21.10 -20.83
N ASN A 528 -33.24 -21.45 -20.72
CA ASN A 528 -32.65 -22.58 -21.44
C ASN A 528 -31.71 -23.50 -20.63
N ASN A 529 -31.60 -23.36 -19.30
CA ASN A 529 -30.70 -24.13 -18.41
C ASN A 529 -29.18 -24.08 -18.72
N ASN A 530 -28.73 -23.50 -19.84
CA ASN A 530 -27.35 -23.61 -20.34
C ASN A 530 -26.26 -22.94 -19.47
N VAL A 531 -26.65 -22.17 -18.44
CA VAL A 531 -25.78 -21.58 -17.39
C VAL A 531 -25.79 -22.35 -16.06
N VAL A 532 -26.73 -23.28 -15.88
CA VAL A 532 -26.86 -24.09 -14.66
C VAL A 532 -25.81 -25.21 -14.71
N TRP A 533 -24.72 -25.03 -13.96
CA TRP A 533 -23.55 -25.91 -13.95
C TRP A 533 -23.49 -26.75 -12.68
N LYS A 534 -23.70 -28.05 -12.84
CA LYS A 534 -23.66 -29.03 -11.76
C LYS A 534 -22.45 -29.92 -11.91
N TRP A 535 -21.97 -30.45 -10.78
CA TRP A 535 -20.83 -31.35 -10.75
C TRP A 535 -21.28 -32.79 -10.48
N LYS A 536 -20.64 -33.74 -11.17
CA LYS A 536 -20.79 -35.16 -10.88
C LYS A 536 -19.43 -35.75 -10.50
N GLU A 537 -19.36 -36.46 -9.38
CA GLU A 537 -18.24 -37.38 -9.13
C GLU A 537 -18.48 -38.73 -9.81
N LYS A 538 -17.43 -39.28 -10.43
CA LYS A 538 -17.35 -40.65 -10.93
C LYS A 538 -15.90 -41.13 -10.81
N SER A 539 -15.68 -42.21 -10.04
CA SER A 539 -14.36 -42.85 -9.88
C SER A 539 -13.24 -41.90 -9.39
N GLY A 540 -13.51 -41.06 -8.39
CA GLY A 540 -12.55 -40.10 -7.83
C GLY A 540 -12.19 -38.93 -8.76
N ARG A 541 -12.88 -38.79 -9.90
CA ARG A 541 -12.79 -37.62 -10.79
C ARG A 541 -14.10 -36.84 -10.77
N LEU A 542 -14.00 -35.52 -10.95
CA LEU A 542 -15.10 -34.58 -10.92
C LEU A 542 -15.40 -34.09 -12.35
N TYR A 543 -16.66 -33.96 -12.70
CA TYR A 543 -17.12 -33.65 -14.05
C TYR A 543 -18.14 -32.52 -14.03
N LEU A 544 -17.86 -31.45 -14.77
CA LEU A 544 -18.73 -30.29 -14.90
C LEU A 544 -19.75 -30.52 -16.03
N TYR A 545 -21.04 -30.39 -15.72
CA TYR A 545 -22.12 -30.66 -16.67
C TYR A 545 -23.27 -29.65 -16.55
N THR A 546 -24.03 -29.48 -17.62
CA THR A 546 -25.30 -28.74 -17.65
C THR A 546 -26.39 -29.58 -18.33
N HIS A 547 -27.66 -29.19 -18.17
CA HIS A 547 -28.80 -29.95 -18.68
C HIS A 547 -29.17 -29.55 -20.12
N ASN A 548 -29.66 -30.50 -20.91
CA ASN A 548 -30.21 -30.29 -22.25
C ASN A 548 -31.56 -31.03 -22.37
N LYS A 549 -32.43 -30.64 -23.30
CA LYS A 549 -33.81 -31.18 -23.43
C LYS A 549 -33.86 -32.71 -23.49
N ASN A 550 -32.83 -33.34 -24.06
CA ASN A 550 -32.75 -34.79 -24.28
C ASN A 550 -31.56 -35.47 -23.55
N GLY A 551 -30.96 -34.82 -22.53
CA GLY A 551 -29.80 -35.39 -21.82
C GLY A 551 -28.95 -34.34 -21.10
N PHE A 552 -27.62 -34.51 -21.16
CA PHE A 552 -26.65 -33.64 -20.50
C PHE A 552 -25.64 -33.08 -21.52
N LYS A 553 -25.10 -31.91 -21.25
CA LYS A 553 -23.92 -31.34 -21.91
C LYS A 553 -22.73 -31.40 -20.95
N VAL A 554 -21.58 -31.83 -21.43
CA VAL A 554 -20.33 -31.94 -20.65
C VAL A 554 -19.19 -31.25 -21.38
N LEU A 555 -18.19 -30.79 -20.63
CA LEU A 555 -16.99 -30.17 -21.20
C LEU A 555 -15.93 -31.22 -21.52
N SER A 556 -15.31 -31.11 -22.70
CA SER A 556 -14.11 -31.87 -23.06
C SER A 556 -13.10 -30.92 -23.69
N PRO A 557 -11.87 -30.79 -23.16
CA PRO A 557 -10.76 -30.19 -23.90
C PRO A 557 -10.53 -30.92 -25.22
N SER A 558 -9.99 -30.21 -26.20
CA SER A 558 -9.46 -30.81 -27.43
C SER A 558 -8.09 -31.45 -27.22
N ASP A 559 -7.63 -32.28 -28.16
CA ASP A 559 -6.40 -33.06 -27.96
C ASP A 559 -5.11 -32.26 -28.06
N ASP A 560 -5.17 -31.13 -28.76
CA ASP A 560 -4.17 -30.08 -28.85
C ASP A 560 -4.30 -29.00 -27.76
N ASN A 561 -5.30 -29.08 -26.88
CA ASN A 561 -5.69 -28.02 -25.95
C ASN A 561 -5.85 -26.63 -26.62
N SER A 562 -6.44 -26.55 -27.81
CA SER A 562 -6.79 -25.27 -28.47
C SER A 562 -8.21 -24.78 -28.16
N HIS A 563 -9.14 -25.67 -27.80
CA HIS A 563 -10.55 -25.34 -27.55
C HIS A 563 -11.20 -26.29 -26.53
N ILE A 564 -12.33 -25.87 -25.96
CA ILE A 564 -13.25 -26.77 -25.24
C ILE A 564 -14.41 -27.11 -26.16
N LYS A 565 -14.68 -28.40 -26.33
CA LYS A 565 -15.89 -28.93 -26.97
C LYS A 565 -16.98 -29.10 -25.91
N VAL A 566 -18.19 -28.63 -26.20
CA VAL A 566 -19.37 -29.00 -25.42
C VAL A 566 -19.97 -30.25 -26.06
N ILE A 567 -19.93 -31.39 -25.36
CA ILE A 567 -20.38 -32.69 -25.87
C ILE A 567 -21.74 -33.02 -25.25
N SER A 568 -22.73 -33.36 -26.07
CA SER A 568 -24.02 -33.87 -25.58
C SER A 568 -23.95 -35.38 -25.34
N ILE A 569 -24.31 -35.82 -24.13
CA ILE A 569 -24.36 -37.23 -23.72
C ILE A 569 -25.76 -37.58 -23.19
N LYS A 570 -26.19 -38.84 -23.33
CA LYS A 570 -27.53 -39.28 -22.88
C LYS A 570 -27.56 -39.60 -21.39
N SER A 571 -26.45 -40.11 -20.86
CA SER A 571 -26.32 -40.47 -19.45
C SER A 571 -24.97 -40.03 -18.88
N LEU A 572 -24.95 -39.56 -17.64
CA LEU A 572 -23.70 -39.34 -16.88
C LEU A 572 -22.87 -40.63 -16.67
N LYS A 573 -23.41 -41.81 -17.02
CA LYS A 573 -22.61 -43.04 -17.15
C LYS A 573 -21.56 -42.97 -18.27
N GLU A 574 -21.82 -42.19 -19.34
CA GLU A 574 -20.97 -42.06 -20.54
C GLU A 574 -19.70 -41.19 -20.31
N LEU A 575 -19.57 -40.51 -19.16
CA LEU A 575 -18.41 -39.67 -18.81
C LEU A 575 -17.06 -40.40 -18.97
N SER A 576 -16.16 -39.89 -19.81
CA SER A 576 -14.79 -40.41 -20.02
C SER A 576 -13.75 -39.68 -19.14
N PRO A 577 -12.56 -40.25 -18.89
CA PRO A 577 -11.51 -39.61 -18.09
C PRO A 577 -11.14 -38.18 -18.50
N ASP A 578 -11.12 -37.90 -19.79
CA ASP A 578 -10.64 -36.62 -20.36
C ASP A 578 -11.65 -35.48 -20.25
N MET A 579 -12.90 -35.79 -19.89
CA MET A 579 -13.95 -34.81 -19.54
C MET A 579 -13.80 -34.28 -18.09
N ALA A 580 -12.78 -34.71 -17.34
CA ALA A 580 -12.64 -34.38 -15.93
C ALA A 580 -12.14 -32.94 -15.72
N PHE A 581 -12.69 -32.27 -14.71
CA PHE A 581 -12.33 -30.92 -14.28
C PHE A 581 -12.06 -30.89 -12.76
N SER A 582 -11.49 -29.79 -12.31
CA SER A 582 -11.23 -29.49 -10.89
C SER A 582 -11.30 -27.98 -10.67
N THR A 583 -11.82 -27.55 -9.52
CA THR A 583 -11.70 -26.16 -9.08
C THR A 583 -10.32 -25.92 -8.46
N VAL A 584 -9.66 -24.83 -8.85
CA VAL A 584 -8.49 -24.29 -8.15
C VAL A 584 -8.88 -22.94 -7.59
N ALA A 585 -8.67 -22.72 -6.29
CA ALA A 585 -9.04 -21.46 -5.63
C ALA A 585 -8.13 -20.32 -6.11
N GLY A 586 -8.73 -19.20 -6.52
CA GLY A 586 -8.04 -17.99 -6.98
C GLY A 586 -7.82 -16.97 -5.86
N SER A 587 -7.29 -15.81 -6.23
CA SER A 587 -6.98 -14.71 -5.30
C SER A 587 -7.85 -13.47 -5.53
N LEU A 588 -8.48 -12.97 -4.46
CA LEU A 588 -9.17 -11.67 -4.47
C LEU A 588 -8.21 -10.48 -4.49
N SER A 589 -6.98 -10.61 -3.94
CA SER A 589 -5.93 -9.57 -4.09
C SER A 589 -5.51 -9.34 -5.55
N ALA A 590 -5.81 -10.30 -6.44
CA ALA A 590 -5.64 -10.18 -7.88
C ALA A 590 -6.92 -9.83 -8.64
N LEU A 591 -8.06 -9.63 -7.96
CA LEU A 591 -9.31 -9.13 -8.53
C LEU A 591 -9.68 -7.70 -8.13
N ILE A 592 -8.99 -7.12 -7.15
CA ILE A 592 -8.76 -5.67 -7.11
C ILE A 592 -8.30 -5.25 -8.50
#